data_AF-A0A9E4HJX0-F1
#
_entry.id   AF-A0A9E4HJX0-F1
#
_cell.length_a   1.000
_cell.length_b   1.000
_cell.length_c   1.000
_cell.angle_alpha   90.00
_cell.angle_beta   90.00
_cell.angle_gamma   90.00
#
_symmetry.space_group_name_H-M   'P 1'
#
loop_
_entity.id
_entity.type
_entity.pdbx_description
1 polymer ?
#
loop_
_entity_poly.entity_id
_entity_poly.type
_entity_poly.pdbx_seq_one_letter_code
_entity_poly.pdbx_strand_id
1 'polypeptide(L)'
;MTAVVRDYGLVGEDSRLAIDRGLVEAEWFRPPIDPERLTALQVRTNARAARDTILWLGLLGVFGYLAFRALGSWWAAPAFMAYGALYGGAGDSRWHECGHGTAFRTKWLNDVVYYIASFMLLRQPTLWRWSHVRHHTDTIVVGRDPEIMFPRPSNLPTVLGVYLPVVLLPKAVWRTIKHAAGRIDDDARDFIPTDELPKLKWESRAYIAVLAGTAVWCVAIGSIVPALYVGLPTFYGAWLMVFFGALQHAGLREDVLDHRYNSRTVYMNPILRFLYSNMNYHVEHHIFPTVPYYALPALHQEIKQYLAPADSSTISAYRRIFATLRRQWRDPTYDDPRPDVPEVSSPERTYVNTGLTAWAGDVHDGMIDLGPAEGLAPGSARRVDRGDATYALYRLDPEDLDPEDSGEGDPSSEFVLSDGLCTHGQAHLAEGAVLDCMVECPKHNGCFDLRTGEALRYPATEPITLYDVTLRNGRVVSRLAPRDPVT
;
A
#
# COMPACT_ATOMS: atom_id res chain seq x y z
N MET A 1 7.69 -17.02 -34.40
CA MET A 1 6.39 -16.62 -33.86
C MET A 1 6.50 -15.15 -33.49
N THR A 2 5.68 -14.28 -34.07
CA THR A 2 5.57 -12.89 -33.59
C THR A 2 5.01 -12.96 -32.18
N ALA A 3 5.77 -12.49 -31.18
CA ALA A 3 5.26 -12.40 -29.82
C ALA A 3 3.97 -11.57 -29.83
N VAL A 4 2.89 -12.15 -29.28
CA VAL A 4 1.59 -11.48 -29.17
C VAL A 4 1.78 -10.32 -28.18
N VAL A 5 1.42 -9.12 -28.61
CA VAL A 5 1.41 -7.94 -27.74
C VAL A 5 0.29 -8.15 -26.72
N ARG A 6 0.63 -8.10 -25.43
CA ARG A 6 -0.34 -8.27 -24.35
C ARG A 6 -1.21 -7.04 -24.19
N ASP A 7 -2.43 -7.24 -23.73
CA ASP A 7 -3.38 -6.17 -23.42
C ASP A 7 -3.24 -5.78 -21.94
N TYR A 8 -2.64 -4.61 -21.68
CA TYR A 8 -2.49 -4.12 -20.31
C TYR A 8 -3.75 -3.40 -19.79
N GLY A 9 -4.81 -3.30 -20.60
CA GLY A 9 -6.07 -2.67 -20.19
C GLY A 9 -6.83 -3.49 -19.16
N LEU A 10 -7.45 -2.82 -18.19
CA LEU A 10 -8.18 -3.48 -17.09
C LEU A 10 -9.47 -4.19 -17.54
N VAL A 11 -10.04 -3.71 -18.64
CA VAL A 11 -11.26 -4.24 -19.26
C VAL A 11 -10.98 -5.10 -20.51
N GLY A 12 -9.71 -5.48 -20.68
CA GLY A 12 -9.16 -6.16 -21.86
C GLY A 12 -9.18 -7.69 -21.81
N GLU A 13 -8.59 -8.32 -22.83
CA GLU A 13 -8.52 -9.79 -22.92
C GLU A 13 -7.68 -10.43 -21.81
N ASP A 14 -6.51 -9.86 -21.50
CA ASP A 14 -5.63 -10.37 -20.46
C ASP A 14 -6.26 -10.27 -19.06
N SER A 15 -7.18 -9.32 -18.82
CA SER A 15 -7.94 -9.25 -17.57
C SER A 15 -8.77 -10.53 -17.34
N ARG A 16 -9.44 -11.01 -18.40
CA ARG A 16 -10.16 -12.29 -18.38
C ARG A 16 -9.21 -13.48 -18.26
N LEU A 17 -8.10 -13.46 -18.99
CA LEU A 17 -7.10 -14.54 -18.93
C LEU A 17 -6.45 -14.65 -17.54
N ALA A 18 -6.25 -13.54 -16.82
CA ALA A 18 -5.72 -13.55 -15.46
C ALA A 18 -6.67 -14.28 -14.50
N ILE A 19 -7.98 -14.06 -14.64
CA ILE A 19 -9.00 -14.78 -13.86
C ILE A 19 -8.99 -16.27 -14.22
N ASP A 20 -9.02 -16.60 -15.51
CA ASP A 20 -9.01 -18.00 -15.99
C ASP A 20 -7.78 -18.78 -15.51
N ARG A 21 -6.64 -18.10 -15.34
CA ARG A 21 -5.39 -18.68 -14.84
C ARG A 21 -5.31 -18.75 -13.32
N GLY A 22 -6.31 -18.26 -12.59
CA GLY A 22 -6.32 -18.24 -11.13
C GLY A 22 -5.30 -17.28 -10.54
N LEU A 23 -4.98 -16.17 -11.22
CA LEU A 23 -4.05 -15.14 -10.73
C LEU A 23 -4.73 -14.08 -9.87
N VAL A 24 -6.07 -14.04 -9.87
CA VAL A 24 -6.87 -13.04 -9.14
C VAL A 24 -7.28 -13.62 -7.80
N GLU A 25 -7.14 -12.82 -6.74
CA GLU A 25 -7.40 -13.23 -5.34
C GLU A 25 -6.55 -14.40 -4.83
N ALA A 26 -5.52 -14.77 -5.58
CA ALA A 26 -4.67 -15.90 -5.27
C ALA A 26 -3.76 -15.65 -4.06
N GLU A 27 -3.22 -16.74 -3.52
CA GLU A 27 -2.25 -16.68 -2.44
C GLU A 27 -0.88 -16.26 -2.96
N TRP A 28 -0.31 -15.25 -2.31
CA TRP A 28 1.03 -14.76 -2.57
C TRP A 28 2.04 -15.40 -1.62
N PHE A 29 3.26 -15.64 -2.11
CA PHE A 29 4.38 -16.06 -1.28
C PHE A 29 4.56 -15.12 -0.07
N ARG A 30 4.76 -15.71 1.12
CA ARG A 30 5.12 -15.00 2.35
C ARG A 30 6.19 -15.79 3.11
N PRO A 31 7.32 -15.16 3.44
CA PRO A 31 8.41 -15.84 4.13
C PRO A 31 8.03 -16.12 5.60
N PRO A 32 8.63 -17.14 6.23
CA PRO A 32 8.54 -17.33 7.67
C PRO A 32 9.04 -16.08 8.42
N ILE A 33 8.28 -15.65 9.43
CA ILE A 33 8.66 -14.61 10.37
C ILE A 33 8.02 -14.93 11.72
N ASP A 34 8.76 -14.65 12.80
CA ASP A 34 8.21 -14.75 14.15
C ASP A 34 7.04 -13.75 14.33
N PRO A 35 5.84 -14.19 14.76
CA PRO A 35 4.67 -13.32 14.89
C PRO A 35 4.89 -12.15 15.85
N GLU A 36 5.52 -12.39 17.01
CA GLU A 36 5.81 -11.33 17.98
C GLU A 36 6.74 -10.27 17.37
N ARG A 37 7.76 -10.73 16.62
CA ARG A 37 8.64 -9.85 15.89
C ARG A 37 7.92 -9.02 14.82
N LEU A 38 6.99 -9.61 14.08
CA LEU A 38 6.20 -8.88 13.08
C LEU A 38 5.32 -7.81 13.75
N THR A 39 4.62 -8.15 14.84
CA THR A 39 3.82 -7.19 15.62
C THR A 39 4.68 -6.03 16.10
N ALA A 40 5.88 -6.31 16.66
CA ALA A 40 6.80 -5.27 17.10
C ALA A 40 7.26 -4.34 15.95
N LEU A 41 7.39 -4.86 14.73
CA LEU A 41 7.75 -4.07 13.54
C LEU A 41 6.58 -3.24 13.01
N GLN A 42 5.34 -3.63 13.28
CA GLN A 42 4.13 -2.91 12.85
C GLN A 42 3.78 -1.71 13.74
N VAL A 43 4.40 -1.58 14.92
CA VAL A 43 4.17 -0.48 15.87
C VAL A 43 4.44 0.88 15.21
N ARG A 44 3.49 1.81 15.38
CA ARG A 44 3.54 3.15 14.77
C ARG A 44 3.76 4.24 15.78
N THR A 45 4.49 5.28 15.38
CA THR A 45 4.68 6.48 16.20
C THR A 45 4.43 7.75 15.39
N ASN A 46 3.78 8.73 16.00
CA ASN A 46 3.60 10.05 15.37
C ASN A 46 4.92 10.81 15.29
N ALA A 47 5.78 10.70 16.31
CA ALA A 47 7.00 11.48 16.42
C ALA A 47 7.93 11.28 15.22
N ARG A 48 8.11 10.03 14.78
CA ARG A 48 9.01 9.73 13.66
C ARG A 48 8.51 10.29 12.34
N ALA A 49 7.25 10.04 11.98
CA ALA A 49 6.65 10.52 10.75
C ALA A 49 6.47 12.05 10.74
N ALA A 50 6.13 12.65 11.89
CA ALA A 50 6.04 14.11 12.03
C ALA A 50 7.39 14.77 11.78
N ARG A 51 8.47 14.25 12.37
CA ARG A 51 9.82 14.77 12.14
C ARG A 51 10.22 14.68 10.67
N ASP A 52 10.02 13.52 10.04
CA ASP A 52 10.43 13.32 8.64
C ASP A 52 9.57 14.16 7.67
N THR A 53 8.29 14.40 8.01
CA THR A 53 7.39 15.32 7.29
C THR A 53 7.81 16.78 7.46
N ILE A 54 8.09 17.23 8.69
CA ILE A 54 8.56 18.60 8.97
C ILE A 54 9.89 18.88 8.27
N LEU A 55 10.83 17.94 8.28
CA LEU A 55 12.10 18.08 7.57
C LEU A 55 11.90 18.19 6.07
N TRP A 56 11.01 17.38 5.49
CA TRP A 56 10.70 17.44 4.06
C TRP A 56 10.05 18.78 3.67
N LEU A 57 9.02 19.23 4.41
CA LEU A 57 8.38 20.53 4.18
C LEU A 57 9.35 21.70 4.42
N GLY A 58 10.23 21.59 5.41
CA GLY A 58 11.28 22.56 5.68
C GLY A 58 12.28 22.65 4.52
N LEU A 59 12.74 21.52 3.98
CA LEU A 59 13.59 21.50 2.79
C LEU A 59 12.86 22.08 1.57
N LEU A 60 11.58 21.76 1.38
CA LEU A 60 10.75 22.32 0.32
C LEU A 60 10.67 23.85 0.45
N GLY A 61 10.44 24.37 1.66
CA GLY A 61 10.44 25.80 1.96
C GLY A 61 11.79 26.47 1.72
N VAL A 62 12.91 25.84 2.12
CA VAL A 62 14.27 26.35 1.90
C VAL A 62 14.58 26.43 0.42
N PHE A 63 14.40 25.35 -0.35
CA PHE A 63 14.68 25.37 -1.79
C PHE A 63 13.71 26.24 -2.56
N GLY A 64 12.45 26.37 -2.09
CA GLY A 64 11.51 27.33 -2.63
C GLY A 64 11.97 28.77 -2.42
N TYR A 65 12.41 29.11 -1.20
CA TYR A 65 12.97 30.44 -0.93
C TYR A 65 14.24 30.71 -1.76
N LEU A 66 15.15 29.75 -1.86
CA LEU A 66 16.36 29.88 -2.69
C LEU A 66 16.01 30.07 -4.17
N ALA A 67 15.03 29.33 -4.69
CA ALA A 67 14.55 29.48 -6.06
C ALA A 67 13.97 30.88 -6.32
N PHE A 68 13.18 31.40 -5.37
CA PHE A 68 12.65 32.76 -5.43
C PHE A 68 13.77 33.82 -5.43
N ARG A 69 14.74 33.69 -4.51
CA ARG A 69 15.88 34.61 -4.41
C ARG A 69 16.80 34.58 -5.63
N ALA A 70 16.83 33.46 -6.34
CA ALA A 70 17.64 33.27 -7.53
C ALA A 70 16.95 33.67 -8.83
N LEU A 71 15.67 34.09 -8.80
CA LEU A 71 14.94 34.56 -9.99
C LEU A 71 15.75 35.64 -10.74
N GLY A 72 15.82 35.51 -12.06
CA GLY A 72 16.65 36.37 -12.91
C GLY A 72 18.13 35.95 -13.00
N SER A 73 18.53 34.86 -12.35
CA SER A 73 19.88 34.28 -12.44
C SER A 73 19.85 32.81 -12.87
N TRP A 74 20.98 32.30 -13.35
CA TRP A 74 21.16 30.88 -13.68
C TRP A 74 21.00 29.94 -12.48
N TRP A 75 21.13 30.46 -11.24
CA TRP A 75 20.91 29.68 -10.02
C TRP A 75 19.44 29.32 -9.77
N ALA A 76 18.50 29.98 -10.44
CA ALA A 76 17.08 29.62 -10.35
C ALA A 76 16.83 28.19 -10.85
N ALA A 77 17.51 27.76 -11.92
CA ALA A 77 17.31 26.44 -12.51
C ALA A 77 17.64 25.29 -11.55
N PRO A 78 18.85 25.18 -10.95
CA PRO A 78 19.14 24.13 -9.99
C PRO A 78 18.30 24.24 -8.70
N ALA A 79 17.95 25.44 -8.27
CA ALA A 79 17.08 25.63 -7.10
C ALA A 79 15.65 25.13 -7.34
N PHE A 80 15.04 25.47 -8.48
CA PHE A 80 13.74 24.93 -8.88
C PHE A 80 13.84 23.42 -9.12
N MET A 81 14.91 22.89 -9.72
CA MET A 81 15.07 21.45 -9.88
C MET A 81 15.04 20.71 -8.53
N ALA A 82 15.70 21.25 -7.50
CA ALA A 82 15.65 20.71 -6.14
C ALA A 82 14.27 20.85 -5.50
N TYR A 83 13.63 22.02 -5.61
CA TYR A 83 12.25 22.23 -5.14
C TYR A 83 11.28 21.24 -5.79
N GLY A 84 11.35 21.05 -7.11
CA GLY A 84 10.51 20.11 -7.85
C GLY A 84 10.75 18.66 -7.44
N ALA A 85 12.01 18.28 -7.24
CA ALA A 85 12.35 16.94 -6.76
C ALA A 85 11.74 16.65 -5.38
N LEU A 86 11.76 17.63 -4.47
CA LEU A 86 11.09 17.53 -3.17
C LEU A 86 9.57 17.53 -3.33
N TYR A 87 9.03 18.36 -4.22
CA TYR A 87 7.60 18.49 -4.43
C TYR A 87 6.98 17.22 -5.01
N GLY A 88 7.52 16.73 -6.12
CA GLY A 88 7.08 15.51 -6.80
C GLY A 88 7.71 14.26 -6.19
N GLY A 89 9.00 14.04 -6.43
CA GLY A 89 9.67 12.77 -6.09
C GLY A 89 9.64 12.40 -4.61
N ALA A 90 9.96 13.32 -3.70
CA ALA A 90 9.83 13.02 -2.28
C ALA A 90 8.35 12.95 -1.84
N GLY A 91 7.48 13.78 -2.42
CA GLY A 91 6.03 13.71 -2.24
C GLY A 91 5.43 12.35 -2.58
N ASP A 92 5.92 11.67 -3.63
CA ASP A 92 5.48 10.33 -4.05
C ASP A 92 5.53 9.29 -2.92
N SER A 93 6.67 9.22 -2.22
CA SER A 93 6.80 8.31 -1.08
C SER A 93 5.86 8.64 0.10
N ARG A 94 5.50 9.93 0.27
CA ARG A 94 4.56 10.36 1.32
C ARG A 94 3.13 10.06 0.94
N TRP A 95 2.77 10.28 -0.33
CA TRP A 95 1.50 9.84 -0.89
C TRP A 95 1.31 8.33 -0.67
N HIS A 96 2.34 7.53 -0.95
CA HIS A 96 2.28 6.09 -0.83
C HIS A 96 2.07 5.64 0.62
N GLU A 97 3.00 5.99 1.52
CA GLU A 97 2.98 5.51 2.91
C GLU A 97 1.83 6.07 3.74
N CYS A 98 1.45 7.33 3.52
CA CYS A 98 0.29 7.89 4.19
C CYS A 98 -1.02 7.36 3.57
N GLY A 99 -0.99 6.93 2.30
CA GLY A 99 -2.10 6.26 1.63
C GLY A 99 -2.42 4.90 2.25
N HIS A 100 -1.39 4.16 2.66
CA HIS A 100 -1.49 2.91 3.45
C HIS A 100 -1.93 3.13 4.90
N GLY A 101 -1.85 4.38 5.38
CA GLY A 101 -2.16 4.71 6.78
C GLY A 101 -1.10 4.25 7.78
N THR A 102 0.09 3.87 7.32
CA THR A 102 1.14 3.28 8.17
C THR A 102 2.15 4.29 8.70
N ALA A 103 2.28 5.47 8.07
CA ALA A 103 3.29 6.44 8.47
C ALA A 103 3.06 6.96 9.90
N PHE A 104 1.85 7.43 10.22
CA PHE A 104 1.47 7.93 11.55
C PHE A 104 0.62 6.90 12.30
N ARG A 105 0.68 6.92 13.65
CA ARG A 105 -0.30 6.21 14.49
C ARG A 105 -1.67 6.90 14.35
N THR A 106 -1.70 8.22 14.43
CA THR A 106 -2.95 8.98 14.31
C THR A 106 -3.43 9.05 12.86
N LYS A 107 -4.60 8.47 12.60
CA LYS A 107 -5.20 8.34 11.26
C LYS A 107 -5.30 9.65 10.47
N TRP A 108 -5.85 10.71 11.07
CA TRP A 108 -6.06 11.97 10.34
C TRP A 108 -4.75 12.66 9.92
N LEU A 109 -3.64 12.39 10.60
CA LEU A 109 -2.31 12.90 10.19
C LEU A 109 -1.85 12.24 8.88
N ASN A 110 -2.09 10.94 8.72
CA ASN A 110 -1.86 10.26 7.44
C ASN A 110 -2.72 10.92 6.34
N ASP A 111 -4.01 11.14 6.59
CA ASP A 111 -4.90 11.75 5.58
C ASP A 111 -4.43 13.15 5.17
N VAL A 112 -4.05 14.01 6.11
CA VAL A 112 -3.55 15.37 5.78
C VAL A 112 -2.34 15.31 4.84
N VAL A 113 -1.33 14.50 5.19
CA VAL A 113 -0.12 14.36 4.36
C VAL A 113 -0.44 13.68 3.02
N TYR A 114 -1.34 12.70 3.03
CA TYR A 114 -1.82 12.00 1.84
C TYR A 114 -2.47 12.95 0.84
N TYR A 115 -3.40 13.81 1.29
CA TYR A 115 -4.08 14.78 0.41
C TYR A 115 -3.12 15.84 -0.15
N ILE A 116 -2.18 16.33 0.67
CA ILE A 116 -1.15 17.28 0.22
C ILE A 116 -0.27 16.62 -0.85
N ALA A 117 0.29 15.46 -0.57
CA ALA A 117 1.16 14.74 -1.50
C ALA A 117 0.44 14.31 -2.78
N SER A 118 -0.83 13.88 -2.66
CA SER A 118 -1.71 13.59 -3.79
C SER A 118 -1.82 14.79 -4.74
N PHE A 119 -2.08 15.97 -4.19
CA PHE A 119 -2.18 17.19 -5.01
C PHE A 119 -0.85 17.54 -5.67
N MET A 120 0.24 17.41 -4.92
CA MET A 120 1.60 17.67 -5.42
C MET A 120 1.99 16.75 -6.59
N LEU A 121 1.34 15.60 -6.74
CA LEU A 121 1.59 14.64 -7.81
C LEU A 121 0.52 14.66 -8.91
N LEU A 122 -0.49 15.54 -8.79
CA LEU A 122 -1.70 15.50 -9.63
C LEU A 122 -2.40 14.14 -9.59
N ARG A 123 -2.28 13.43 -8.46
CA ARG A 123 -2.98 12.18 -8.18
C ARG A 123 -4.28 12.49 -7.48
N GLN A 124 -5.41 12.14 -8.08
CA GLN A 124 -6.71 12.24 -7.40
C GLN A 124 -6.76 11.23 -6.24
N PRO A 125 -7.01 11.66 -4.99
CA PRO A 125 -6.88 10.82 -3.80
C PRO A 125 -7.71 9.54 -3.87
N THR A 126 -9.03 9.61 -4.12
CA THR A 126 -9.86 8.40 -4.23
C THR A 126 -9.39 7.47 -5.36
N LEU A 127 -9.15 7.99 -6.57
CA LEU A 127 -8.68 7.18 -7.70
C LEU A 127 -7.40 6.42 -7.38
N TRP A 128 -6.41 7.13 -6.85
CA TRP A 128 -5.09 6.56 -6.62
C TRP A 128 -5.03 5.67 -5.38
N ARG A 129 -5.88 5.89 -4.37
CA ARG A 129 -6.03 4.94 -3.26
C ARG A 129 -6.50 3.57 -3.76
N TRP A 130 -7.56 3.55 -4.58
CA TRP A 130 -8.11 2.30 -5.09
C TRP A 130 -7.24 1.64 -6.15
N SER A 131 -6.62 2.43 -7.04
CA SER A 131 -5.59 1.95 -7.97
C SER A 131 -4.46 1.25 -7.22
N HIS A 132 -3.98 1.84 -6.13
CA HIS A 132 -2.84 1.33 -5.40
C HIS A 132 -3.18 0.10 -4.54
N VAL A 133 -4.39 0.06 -3.97
CA VAL A 133 -4.93 -1.19 -3.38
C VAL A 133 -4.95 -2.30 -4.41
N ARG A 134 -5.44 -2.02 -5.63
CA ARG A 134 -5.49 -2.97 -6.74
C ARG A 134 -4.09 -3.49 -7.11
N HIS A 135 -3.12 -2.59 -7.17
CA HIS A 135 -1.72 -2.92 -7.39
C HIS A 135 -1.18 -3.88 -6.32
N HIS A 136 -1.47 -3.67 -5.05
CA HIS A 136 -1.09 -4.62 -3.98
C HIS A 136 -1.86 -5.95 -4.02
N THR A 137 -3.06 -6.00 -4.59
CA THR A 137 -3.79 -7.26 -4.81
C THR A 137 -3.15 -8.12 -5.89
N ASP A 138 -2.87 -7.50 -7.03
CA ASP A 138 -2.56 -8.17 -8.29
C ASP A 138 -1.25 -7.63 -8.87
N THR A 139 -0.21 -7.51 -8.04
CA THR A 139 1.05 -6.82 -8.39
C THR A 139 1.67 -7.36 -9.68
N ILE A 140 1.76 -6.50 -10.70
CA ILE A 140 2.32 -6.83 -12.02
C ILE A 140 1.60 -8.03 -12.69
N VAL A 141 0.31 -8.22 -12.39
CA VAL A 141 -0.59 -9.11 -13.15
C VAL A 141 -1.19 -8.30 -14.30
N VAL A 142 -0.92 -8.74 -15.54
CA VAL A 142 -1.32 -7.99 -16.73
C VAL A 142 -2.83 -8.02 -16.90
N GLY A 143 -3.39 -6.85 -17.26
CA GLY A 143 -4.84 -6.64 -17.35
C GLY A 143 -5.53 -6.51 -15.99
N ARG A 144 -4.80 -6.53 -14.87
CA ARG A 144 -5.34 -6.42 -13.51
C ARG A 144 -4.72 -5.28 -12.71
N ASP A 145 -3.42 -5.01 -12.90
CA ASP A 145 -2.67 -3.96 -12.22
C ASP A 145 -2.67 -2.63 -13.02
N PRO A 146 -3.33 -1.56 -12.53
CA PRO A 146 -3.33 -0.25 -13.19
C PRO A 146 -1.98 0.48 -13.15
N GLU A 147 -1.02 0.03 -12.34
CA GLU A 147 0.22 0.77 -12.03
C GLU A 147 1.44 0.23 -12.80
N ILE A 148 1.24 -0.68 -13.77
CA ILE A 148 2.31 -1.17 -14.64
C ILE A 148 2.86 -0.04 -15.53
N MET A 149 4.01 0.51 -15.14
CA MET A 149 4.65 1.63 -15.83
C MET A 149 5.43 1.23 -17.09
N PHE A 150 5.89 -0.02 -17.18
CA PHE A 150 6.74 -0.51 -18.28
C PHE A 150 6.12 -1.76 -18.94
N PRO A 151 5.07 -1.60 -19.76
CA PRO A 151 4.47 -2.71 -20.50
C PRO A 151 5.45 -3.30 -21.52
N ARG A 152 5.20 -4.55 -21.94
CA ARG A 152 6.01 -5.31 -22.90
C ARG A 152 5.32 -5.39 -24.28
N PRO A 153 6.03 -5.09 -25.39
CA PRO A 153 7.42 -4.61 -25.45
C PRO A 153 7.56 -3.19 -24.89
N SER A 154 8.54 -3.01 -24.00
CA SER A 154 8.93 -1.67 -23.55
C SER A 154 9.87 -1.09 -24.60
N ASN A 155 9.40 -0.13 -25.38
CA ASN A 155 10.19 0.51 -26.44
C ASN A 155 10.78 1.85 -25.96
N LEU A 156 11.78 2.35 -26.69
CA LEU A 156 12.48 3.60 -26.33
C LEU A 156 11.51 4.80 -26.18
N PRO A 157 10.53 5.02 -27.08
CA PRO A 157 9.50 6.04 -26.86
C PRO A 157 8.73 5.90 -25.54
N THR A 158 8.30 4.69 -25.17
CA THR A 158 7.62 4.43 -23.90
C THR A 158 8.51 4.77 -22.72
N VAL A 159 9.76 4.28 -22.71
CA VAL A 159 10.73 4.56 -21.65
C VAL A 159 10.97 6.07 -21.54
N LEU A 160 11.30 6.75 -22.64
CA LEU A 160 11.54 8.20 -22.63
C LEU A 160 10.30 8.99 -22.20
N GLY A 161 9.09 8.57 -22.60
CA GLY A 161 7.83 9.21 -22.23
C GLY A 161 7.50 9.10 -20.73
N VAL A 162 8.03 8.08 -20.05
CA VAL A 162 7.96 7.97 -18.58
C VAL A 162 8.90 8.98 -17.93
N TYR A 163 10.15 9.11 -18.39
CA TYR A 163 11.14 10.06 -17.83
C TYR A 163 10.89 11.53 -18.22
N LEU A 164 10.19 11.77 -19.33
CA LEU A 164 9.77 13.09 -19.79
C LEU A 164 8.25 13.18 -19.65
N PRO A 165 7.73 13.69 -18.52
CA PRO A 165 6.30 13.62 -18.19
C PRO A 165 5.40 14.51 -19.09
N VAL A 166 5.93 15.02 -20.20
CA VAL A 166 5.22 15.80 -21.23
C VAL A 166 4.08 15.02 -21.90
N VAL A 167 4.05 13.68 -21.78
CA VAL A 167 2.94 12.86 -22.27
C VAL A 167 1.98 12.44 -21.14
N LEU A 168 2.52 11.99 -20.01
CA LEU A 168 1.71 11.40 -18.93
C LEU A 168 0.96 12.46 -18.10
N LEU A 169 1.60 13.56 -17.73
CA LEU A 169 0.95 14.57 -16.88
C LEU A 169 -0.18 15.33 -17.59
N PRO A 170 -0.07 15.71 -18.88
CA PRO A 170 -1.22 16.28 -19.59
C PRO A 170 -2.41 15.32 -19.68
N LYS A 171 -2.17 14.00 -19.84
CA LYS A 171 -3.23 12.99 -19.77
C LYS A 171 -3.88 12.95 -18.39
N ALA A 172 -3.09 13.02 -17.31
CA ALA A 172 -3.61 13.08 -15.94
C ALA A 172 -4.46 14.34 -15.68
N VAL A 173 -4.01 15.51 -16.16
CA VAL A 173 -4.80 16.76 -16.09
C VAL A 173 -6.11 16.62 -16.87
N TRP A 174 -6.07 16.09 -18.09
CA TRP A 174 -7.28 15.87 -18.89
C TRP A 174 -8.23 14.87 -18.25
N ARG A 175 -7.72 13.77 -17.68
CA ARG A 175 -8.51 12.82 -16.88
C ARG A 175 -9.17 13.54 -15.70
N THR A 176 -8.43 14.42 -15.03
CA THR A 176 -8.95 15.23 -13.93
C THR A 176 -10.09 16.15 -14.34
N ILE A 177 -9.97 16.81 -15.49
CA ILE A 177 -11.05 17.64 -16.05
C ILE A 177 -12.30 16.79 -16.34
N LYS A 178 -12.12 15.61 -16.97
CA LYS A 178 -13.23 14.69 -17.25
C LYS A 178 -13.94 14.25 -15.97
N HIS A 179 -13.19 13.85 -14.95
CA HIS A 179 -13.73 13.46 -13.65
C HIS A 179 -14.46 14.62 -12.95
N ALA A 180 -13.92 15.83 -12.98
CA ALA A 180 -14.56 17.03 -12.42
C ALA A 180 -15.91 17.34 -13.11
N ALA A 181 -16.02 17.06 -14.41
CA ALA A 181 -17.25 17.16 -15.21
C ALA A 181 -18.20 15.96 -15.03
N GLY A 182 -17.88 15.01 -14.15
CA GLY A 182 -18.70 13.82 -13.88
C GLY A 182 -18.52 12.66 -14.87
N ARG A 183 -17.60 12.78 -15.84
CA ARG A 183 -17.29 11.74 -16.82
C ARG A 183 -16.15 10.86 -16.29
N ILE A 184 -16.50 9.87 -15.48
CA ILE A 184 -15.57 8.84 -15.00
C ILE A 184 -15.21 7.90 -16.17
N ASP A 185 -13.97 7.44 -16.28
CA ASP A 185 -13.56 6.43 -17.27
C ASP A 185 -13.73 5.00 -16.75
N ASP A 186 -13.63 4.03 -17.65
CA ASP A 186 -13.96 2.63 -17.35
C ASP A 186 -12.93 1.98 -16.42
N ASP A 187 -11.65 2.32 -16.56
CA ASP A 187 -10.61 1.89 -15.62
C ASP A 187 -10.96 2.31 -14.19
N ALA A 188 -11.35 3.58 -13.98
CA ALA A 188 -11.75 4.05 -12.65
C ALA A 188 -13.04 3.38 -12.15
N ARG A 189 -13.95 2.96 -13.03
CA ARG A 189 -15.16 2.22 -12.61
C ARG A 189 -14.88 0.76 -12.27
N ASP A 190 -13.80 0.17 -12.80
CA ASP A 190 -13.43 -1.22 -12.54
C ASP A 190 -13.03 -1.44 -11.08
N PHE A 191 -12.26 -0.51 -10.50
CA PHE A 191 -11.69 -0.69 -9.17
C PHE A 191 -12.16 0.29 -8.10
N ILE A 192 -12.94 1.34 -8.44
CA ILE A 192 -13.52 2.26 -7.44
C ILE A 192 -14.97 1.86 -7.16
N PRO A 193 -15.33 1.61 -5.89
CA PRO A 193 -16.72 1.42 -5.49
C PRO A 193 -17.64 2.57 -5.91
N THR A 194 -18.88 2.24 -6.26
CA THR A 194 -19.82 3.21 -6.86
C THR A 194 -20.15 4.37 -5.91
N ASP A 195 -20.18 4.11 -4.61
CA ASP A 195 -20.40 5.05 -3.50
C ASP A 195 -19.24 6.05 -3.31
N GLU A 196 -18.03 5.72 -3.76
CA GLU A 196 -16.85 6.60 -3.70
C GLU A 196 -16.73 7.52 -4.93
N LEU A 197 -17.46 7.26 -6.02
CA LEU A 197 -17.43 8.08 -7.24
C LEU A 197 -17.84 9.56 -7.01
N PRO A 198 -18.82 9.91 -6.16
CA PRO A 198 -19.10 11.30 -5.81
C PRO A 198 -17.90 12.02 -5.20
N LYS A 199 -17.13 11.35 -4.34
CA LYS A 199 -15.94 11.90 -3.70
C LYS A 199 -14.83 12.18 -4.71
N LEU A 200 -14.57 11.23 -5.62
CA LEU A 200 -13.65 11.44 -6.75
C LEU A 200 -14.01 12.70 -7.56
N LYS A 201 -15.29 12.93 -7.86
CA LYS A 201 -15.75 14.12 -8.60
C LYS A 201 -15.44 15.41 -7.84
N TRP A 202 -15.68 15.45 -6.54
CA TRP A 202 -15.41 16.62 -5.70
C TRP A 202 -13.91 16.90 -5.58
N GLU A 203 -13.10 15.88 -5.34
CA GLU A 203 -11.63 16.01 -5.29
C GLU A 203 -11.09 16.55 -6.62
N SER A 204 -11.62 16.05 -7.74
CA SER A 204 -11.27 16.54 -9.08
C SER A 204 -11.60 18.02 -9.27
N ARG A 205 -12.76 18.47 -8.80
CA ARG A 205 -13.16 19.89 -8.87
C ARG A 205 -12.24 20.76 -8.01
N ALA A 206 -11.87 20.30 -6.82
CA ALA A 206 -10.94 21.00 -5.95
C ALA A 206 -9.57 21.19 -6.64
N TYR A 207 -9.06 20.14 -7.31
CA TYR A 207 -7.79 20.22 -8.06
C TYR A 207 -7.87 21.26 -9.18
N ILE A 208 -8.94 21.20 -9.98
CA ILE A 208 -9.15 22.18 -11.06
C ILE A 208 -9.28 23.59 -10.51
N ALA A 209 -9.95 23.80 -9.37
CA ALA A 209 -10.08 25.10 -8.73
C ALA A 209 -8.71 25.66 -8.31
N VAL A 210 -7.84 24.85 -7.69
CA VAL A 210 -6.49 25.29 -7.29
C VAL A 210 -5.62 25.60 -8.50
N LEU A 211 -5.65 24.74 -9.54
CA LEU A 211 -4.88 24.96 -10.77
C LEU A 211 -5.37 26.18 -11.55
N ALA A 212 -6.69 26.37 -11.65
CA ALA A 212 -7.29 27.54 -12.29
C ALA A 212 -7.01 28.82 -11.50
N GLY A 213 -7.11 28.77 -10.17
CA GLY A 213 -6.74 29.89 -9.29
C GLY A 213 -5.28 30.28 -9.44
N THR A 214 -4.38 29.30 -9.57
CA THR A 214 -2.95 29.53 -9.87
C THR A 214 -2.77 30.19 -11.23
N ALA A 215 -3.48 29.75 -12.26
CA ALA A 215 -3.43 30.36 -13.59
C ALA A 215 -3.94 31.81 -13.58
N VAL A 216 -5.05 32.08 -12.90
CA VAL A 216 -5.58 33.43 -12.69
C VAL A 216 -4.56 34.30 -11.95
N TRP A 217 -3.90 33.76 -10.92
CA TRP A 217 -2.84 34.47 -10.21
C TRP A 217 -1.68 34.84 -11.15
N CYS A 218 -1.20 33.89 -11.97
CA CYS A 218 -0.16 34.18 -12.95
C CYS A 218 -0.54 35.31 -13.91
N VAL A 219 -1.78 35.32 -14.41
CA VAL A 219 -2.29 36.37 -15.30
C VAL A 219 -2.38 37.72 -14.57
N ALA A 220 -2.94 37.74 -13.36
CA ALA A 220 -3.15 38.95 -12.58
C ALA A 220 -1.84 39.70 -12.28
N ILE A 221 -0.73 38.99 -12.09
CA ILE A 221 0.58 39.60 -11.82
C ILE A 221 1.50 39.65 -13.05
N GLY A 222 1.05 39.15 -14.21
CA GLY A 222 1.86 39.06 -15.43
C GLY A 222 3.13 38.22 -15.30
N SER A 223 3.11 37.16 -14.47
CA SER A 223 4.30 36.33 -14.19
C SER A 223 3.95 34.86 -14.00
N ILE A 224 4.80 33.96 -14.50
CA ILE A 224 4.66 32.50 -14.34
C ILE A 224 5.03 32.00 -12.93
N VAL A 225 5.62 32.86 -12.10
CA VAL A 225 6.19 32.47 -10.81
C VAL A 225 5.21 31.68 -9.93
N PRO A 226 3.92 32.03 -9.76
CA PRO A 226 2.99 31.22 -8.98
C PRO A 226 2.87 29.78 -9.48
N ALA A 227 2.81 29.59 -10.80
CA ALA A 227 2.78 28.25 -11.41
C ALA A 227 4.09 27.47 -11.19
N LEU A 228 5.23 28.16 -11.07
CA LEU A 228 6.50 27.52 -10.68
C LEU A 228 6.50 27.02 -9.23
N TYR A 229 5.51 27.36 -8.40
CA TYR A 229 5.37 26.80 -7.05
C TYR A 229 4.17 25.86 -6.89
N VAL A 230 3.16 25.99 -7.76
CA VAL A 230 1.91 25.22 -7.70
C VAL A 230 1.59 24.63 -9.08
N GLY A 231 1.47 23.30 -9.14
CA GLY A 231 1.14 22.56 -10.37
C GLY A 231 2.34 22.24 -11.27
N LEU A 232 3.13 23.23 -11.74
CA LEU A 232 4.32 22.94 -12.57
C LEU A 232 5.43 22.15 -11.86
N PRO A 233 5.61 22.21 -10.53
CA PRO A 233 6.63 21.40 -9.86
C PRO A 233 6.46 19.89 -10.07
N THR A 234 5.22 19.42 -10.27
CA THR A 234 4.96 18.04 -10.65
C THR A 234 5.63 17.68 -11.97
N PHE A 235 5.72 18.61 -12.92
CA PHE A 235 6.29 18.39 -14.25
C PHE A 235 7.82 18.39 -14.22
N TYR A 236 8.44 19.47 -13.75
CA TYR A 236 9.91 19.55 -13.74
C TYR A 236 10.54 18.76 -12.57
N GLY A 237 9.73 18.30 -11.61
CA GLY A 237 10.13 17.46 -10.49
C GLY A 237 9.88 15.96 -10.69
N ALA A 238 9.15 15.56 -11.73
CA ALA A 238 8.76 14.16 -11.97
C ALA A 238 9.97 13.21 -12.09
N TRP A 239 11.13 13.73 -12.49
CA TRP A 239 12.33 12.92 -12.68
C TRP A 239 12.69 12.10 -11.44
N LEU A 240 12.50 12.63 -10.22
CA LEU A 240 12.84 11.91 -8.99
C LEU A 240 11.77 10.88 -8.63
N MET A 241 10.49 11.17 -8.93
CA MET A 241 9.40 10.19 -8.81
C MET A 241 9.66 8.99 -9.73
N VAL A 242 9.97 9.26 -11.00
CA VAL A 242 10.31 8.21 -11.98
C VAL A 242 11.58 7.47 -11.58
N PHE A 243 12.56 8.19 -11.01
CA PHE A 243 13.79 7.59 -10.53
C PHE A 243 13.51 6.51 -9.48
N PHE A 244 12.64 6.80 -8.51
CA PHE A 244 12.27 5.82 -7.51
C PHE A 244 11.31 4.75 -8.04
N GLY A 245 10.26 5.13 -8.77
CA GLY A 245 9.26 4.21 -9.30
C GLY A 245 9.84 3.16 -10.25
N ALA A 246 10.83 3.52 -11.07
CA ALA A 246 11.50 2.54 -11.94
C ALA A 246 12.25 1.47 -11.15
N LEU A 247 12.75 1.79 -9.96
CA LEU A 247 13.47 0.84 -9.13
C LEU A 247 12.57 -0.24 -8.54
N GLN A 248 11.26 0.00 -8.42
CA GLN A 248 10.30 -0.92 -7.81
C GLN A 248 10.09 -2.20 -8.65
N HIS A 249 9.53 -2.05 -9.85
CA HIS A 249 9.05 -3.19 -10.67
C HIS A 249 9.67 -3.27 -12.07
N ALA A 250 10.38 -2.23 -12.55
CA ALA A 250 10.77 -2.16 -13.95
C ALA A 250 11.63 -3.37 -14.38
N GLY A 251 11.19 -3.99 -15.47
CA GLY A 251 11.83 -5.15 -16.10
C GLY A 251 11.62 -6.48 -15.37
N LEU A 252 10.86 -6.52 -14.27
CA LEU A 252 10.62 -7.74 -13.52
C LEU A 252 9.47 -8.58 -14.11
N ARG A 253 9.29 -9.78 -13.58
CA ARG A 253 8.38 -10.81 -14.12
C ARG A 253 6.92 -10.39 -13.95
N GLU A 254 6.11 -10.72 -14.95
CA GLU A 254 4.66 -10.50 -14.97
C GLU A 254 3.93 -11.80 -14.66
N ASP A 255 2.72 -11.70 -14.09
CA ASP A 255 1.85 -12.83 -13.79
C ASP A 255 2.47 -13.90 -12.86
N VAL A 256 3.30 -13.46 -11.90
CA VAL A 256 3.91 -14.34 -10.90
C VAL A 256 3.43 -13.95 -9.51
N LEU A 257 2.80 -14.88 -8.80
CA LEU A 257 2.26 -14.73 -7.43
C LEU A 257 3.35 -14.80 -6.34
N ASP A 258 4.49 -14.16 -6.59
CA ASP A 258 5.60 -14.08 -5.65
C ASP A 258 6.36 -12.77 -5.85
N HIS A 259 6.27 -11.90 -4.83
CA HIS A 259 6.86 -10.57 -4.84
C HIS A 259 8.38 -10.58 -5.03
N ARG A 260 9.05 -11.70 -4.71
CA ARG A 260 10.49 -11.88 -4.93
C ARG A 260 10.87 -11.90 -6.41
N TYR A 261 9.91 -12.07 -7.33
CA TYR A 261 10.14 -12.06 -8.78
C TYR A 261 9.65 -10.80 -9.48
N ASN A 262 8.69 -10.08 -8.90
CA ASN A 262 8.06 -8.91 -9.52
C ASN A 262 8.38 -7.57 -8.83
N SER A 263 9.02 -7.58 -7.65
CA SER A 263 9.38 -6.39 -6.85
C SER A 263 10.88 -6.37 -6.52
N ARG A 264 11.49 -5.22 -6.20
CA ARG A 264 12.95 -5.11 -5.97
C ARG A 264 13.34 -4.34 -4.71
N THR A 265 14.32 -4.88 -4.00
CA THR A 265 15.03 -4.18 -2.92
C THR A 265 16.38 -3.66 -3.44
N VAL A 266 16.67 -2.38 -3.15
CA VAL A 266 17.88 -1.69 -3.62
C VAL A 266 18.55 -1.01 -2.44
N TYR A 267 19.86 -1.20 -2.26
CA TYR A 267 20.59 -0.43 -1.26
C TYR A 267 20.82 1.01 -1.72
N MET A 268 20.52 1.95 -0.82
CA MET A 268 20.56 3.39 -1.08
C MET A 268 21.31 4.13 0.04
N ASN A 269 21.90 5.27 -0.31
CA ASN A 269 22.51 6.16 0.68
C ASN A 269 21.42 6.84 1.55
N PRO A 270 21.77 7.37 2.74
CA PRO A 270 20.80 7.94 3.68
C PRO A 270 19.94 9.07 3.12
N ILE A 271 20.45 9.88 2.18
CA ILE A 271 19.69 11.00 1.60
C ILE A 271 18.55 10.44 0.73
N LEU A 272 18.86 9.50 -0.17
CA LEU A 272 17.83 8.88 -1.01
C LEU A 272 16.82 8.09 -0.17
N ARG A 273 17.28 7.41 0.88
CA ARG A 273 16.40 6.70 1.82
C ARG A 273 15.44 7.65 2.54
N PHE A 274 15.89 8.84 2.92
CA PHE A 274 15.02 9.86 3.51
C PHE A 274 13.99 10.39 2.50
N LEU A 275 14.45 10.74 1.29
CA LEU A 275 13.58 11.26 0.22
C LEU A 275 12.55 10.23 -0.23
N TYR A 276 12.89 8.94 -0.17
CA TYR A 276 12.03 7.85 -0.61
C TYR A 276 11.32 7.12 0.53
N SER A 277 11.34 7.62 1.76
CA SER A 277 10.76 6.95 2.93
C SER A 277 11.21 5.49 3.07
N ASN A 278 12.48 5.14 2.88
CA ASN A 278 12.96 3.75 2.87
C ASN A 278 12.19 2.78 1.92
N MET A 279 11.38 3.26 0.97
CA MET A 279 10.69 2.40 -0.02
C MET A 279 11.64 1.74 -1.02
N ASN A 280 12.95 1.90 -0.81
CA ASN A 280 13.96 1.07 -1.42
C ASN A 280 13.89 -0.39 -0.96
N TYR A 281 13.19 -0.67 0.14
CA TYR A 281 12.80 -1.99 0.64
C TYR A 281 11.41 -2.37 0.11
N HIS A 282 11.27 -2.41 -1.22
CA HIS A 282 9.97 -2.54 -1.87
C HIS A 282 9.42 -3.97 -1.84
N VAL A 283 10.29 -4.99 -1.89
CA VAL A 283 9.86 -6.39 -1.74
C VAL A 283 9.26 -6.60 -0.36
N GLU A 284 9.93 -6.07 0.67
CA GLU A 284 9.50 -6.14 2.06
C GLU A 284 8.13 -5.48 2.24
N HIS A 285 7.97 -4.28 1.66
CA HIS A 285 6.70 -3.55 1.67
C HIS A 285 5.57 -4.35 1.02
N HIS A 286 5.76 -4.93 -0.15
CA HIS A 286 4.72 -5.72 -0.81
C HIS A 286 4.33 -6.98 -0.03
N ILE A 287 5.28 -7.62 0.64
CA ILE A 287 5.01 -8.81 1.45
C ILE A 287 4.31 -8.44 2.77
N PHE A 288 4.68 -7.31 3.39
CA PHE A 288 4.13 -6.85 4.67
C PHE A 288 3.78 -5.35 4.63
N PRO A 289 2.71 -4.94 3.91
CA PRO A 289 2.38 -3.52 3.69
C PRO A 289 1.87 -2.81 4.95
N THR A 290 1.67 -3.53 6.05
CA THR A 290 1.29 -3.00 7.36
C THR A 290 2.48 -2.45 8.16
N VAL A 291 3.71 -2.80 7.76
CA VAL A 291 4.94 -2.35 8.43
C VAL A 291 5.28 -0.93 7.97
N PRO A 292 5.41 0.05 8.89
CA PRO A 292 5.74 1.41 8.52
C PRO A 292 7.13 1.52 7.90
N TYR A 293 7.26 2.46 6.98
CA TYR A 293 8.49 2.76 6.23
C TYR A 293 9.79 2.85 7.07
N TYR A 294 9.72 3.35 8.31
CA TYR A 294 10.89 3.46 9.17
C TYR A 294 11.32 2.13 9.80
N ALA A 295 10.46 1.11 9.81
CA ALA A 295 10.73 -0.24 10.28
C ALA A 295 11.13 -1.21 9.15
N LEU A 296 10.87 -0.87 7.87
CA LEU A 296 11.29 -1.68 6.71
C LEU A 296 12.77 -2.11 6.71
N PRO A 297 13.76 -1.28 7.13
CA PRO A 297 15.15 -1.71 7.20
C PRO A 297 15.38 -2.83 8.22
N ALA A 298 14.62 -2.84 9.33
CA ALA A 298 14.69 -3.90 10.34
C ALA A 298 13.98 -5.16 9.83
N LEU A 299 12.78 -5.02 9.23
CA LEU A 299 12.08 -6.11 8.56
C LEU A 299 12.97 -6.79 7.51
N HIS A 300 13.70 -6.02 6.71
CA HIS A 300 14.67 -6.55 5.75
C HIS A 300 15.72 -7.44 6.44
N GLN A 301 16.24 -7.06 7.62
CA GLN A 301 17.21 -7.92 8.31
C GLN A 301 16.61 -9.26 8.75
N GLU A 302 15.33 -9.27 9.16
CA GLU A 302 14.63 -10.49 9.57
C GLU A 302 14.42 -11.46 8.39
N ILE A 303 14.01 -10.93 7.23
CA ILE A 303 13.54 -11.78 6.11
C ILE A 303 14.51 -11.89 4.94
N LYS A 304 15.61 -11.11 4.89
CA LYS A 304 16.54 -11.07 3.74
C LYS A 304 17.08 -12.43 3.30
N GLN A 305 17.19 -13.39 4.24
CA GLN A 305 17.63 -14.75 3.95
C GLN A 305 16.66 -15.55 3.08
N TYR A 306 15.41 -15.09 2.95
CA TYR A 306 14.36 -15.69 2.12
C TYR A 306 14.11 -14.91 0.82
N LEU A 307 14.79 -13.78 0.64
CA LEU A 307 14.64 -12.88 -0.51
C LEU A 307 15.77 -13.08 -1.52
N ALA A 308 15.54 -12.62 -2.75
CA ALA A 308 16.63 -12.43 -3.70
C ALA A 308 17.67 -11.44 -3.15
N PRO A 309 18.96 -11.57 -3.50
CA PRO A 309 19.97 -10.58 -3.16
C PRO A 309 19.55 -9.17 -3.62
N ALA A 310 19.57 -8.23 -2.68
CA ALA A 310 19.29 -6.83 -2.98
C ALA A 310 20.34 -6.26 -3.94
N ASP A 311 19.92 -5.36 -4.83
CA ASP A 311 20.85 -4.65 -5.70
C ASP A 311 21.78 -3.77 -4.83
N SER A 312 23.11 -3.90 -5.06
CA SER A 312 24.14 -3.28 -4.22
C SER A 312 24.12 -1.75 -4.20
N SER A 313 23.51 -1.13 -5.21
CA SER A 313 23.35 0.31 -5.33
C SER A 313 22.26 0.65 -6.35
N THR A 314 21.78 1.89 -6.34
CA THR A 314 20.90 2.43 -7.39
C THR A 314 21.50 2.29 -8.78
N ILE A 315 22.81 2.50 -8.94
CA ILE A 315 23.52 2.35 -10.21
C ILE A 315 23.49 0.89 -10.69
N SER A 316 23.70 -0.06 -9.79
CA SER A 316 23.62 -1.50 -10.11
C SER A 316 22.22 -1.87 -10.60
N ALA A 317 21.19 -1.45 -9.84
CA ALA A 317 19.80 -1.68 -10.19
C ALA A 317 19.45 -1.11 -11.57
N TYR A 318 19.85 0.14 -11.85
CA TYR A 318 19.62 0.77 -13.15
C TYR A 318 20.30 0.07 -14.32
N ARG A 319 21.56 -0.36 -14.14
CA ARG A 319 22.27 -1.15 -15.17
C ARG A 319 21.49 -2.41 -15.52
N ARG A 320 20.97 -3.10 -14.51
CA ARG A 320 20.14 -4.29 -14.68
C ARG A 320 18.81 -3.96 -15.36
N ILE A 321 18.08 -2.96 -14.88
CA ILE A 321 16.80 -2.51 -15.47
C ILE A 321 16.97 -2.21 -16.96
N PHE A 322 17.94 -1.37 -17.33
CA PHE A 322 18.14 -1.02 -18.73
C PHE A 322 18.60 -2.21 -19.60
N ALA A 323 19.42 -3.10 -19.05
CA ALA A 323 19.80 -4.32 -19.75
C ALA A 323 18.59 -5.23 -20.00
N THR A 324 17.72 -5.40 -19.01
CA THR A 324 16.51 -6.21 -19.09
C THR A 324 15.47 -5.58 -20.03
N LEU A 325 15.16 -4.29 -19.90
CA LEU A 325 14.23 -3.59 -20.79
C LEU A 325 14.69 -3.65 -22.25
N ARG A 326 16.01 -3.55 -22.51
CA ARG A 326 16.57 -3.68 -23.86
C ARG A 326 16.37 -5.08 -24.45
N ARG A 327 16.37 -6.12 -23.62
CA ARG A 327 16.04 -7.50 -24.04
C ARG A 327 14.54 -7.63 -24.28
N GLN A 328 13.71 -7.15 -23.36
CA GLN A 328 12.25 -7.16 -23.47
C GLN A 328 11.70 -6.38 -24.67
N TRP A 329 12.44 -5.37 -25.15
CA TRP A 329 12.11 -4.72 -26.41
C TRP A 329 12.20 -5.68 -27.61
N ARG A 330 13.24 -6.52 -27.64
CA ARG A 330 13.46 -7.48 -28.75
C ARG A 330 12.66 -8.77 -28.58
N ASP A 331 12.44 -9.15 -27.34
CA ASP A 331 11.75 -10.37 -26.93
C ASP A 331 10.79 -10.07 -25.78
N PRO A 332 9.52 -9.74 -26.06
CA PRO A 332 8.53 -9.42 -25.03
C PRO A 332 8.28 -10.55 -24.02
N THR A 333 8.62 -11.80 -24.36
CA THR A 333 8.47 -12.94 -23.44
C THR A 333 9.70 -13.14 -22.54
N TYR A 334 10.73 -12.29 -22.67
CA TYR A 334 11.91 -12.35 -21.81
C TYR A 334 11.59 -11.98 -20.37
N ASP A 335 11.75 -12.95 -19.48
CA ASP A 335 11.77 -12.74 -18.05
C ASP A 335 13.20 -12.61 -17.54
N ASP A 336 13.43 -11.62 -16.68
CA ASP A 336 14.67 -11.53 -15.91
C ASP A 336 14.76 -12.77 -15.00
N PRO A 337 15.76 -13.65 -15.20
CA PRO A 337 15.85 -14.90 -14.47
C PRO A 337 16.13 -14.71 -12.98
N ARG A 338 16.47 -13.47 -12.55
CA ARG A 338 16.81 -13.08 -11.17
C ARG A 338 17.50 -14.22 -10.39
N PRO A 339 18.84 -14.35 -10.53
CA PRO A 339 19.54 -15.44 -9.87
C PRO A 339 19.31 -15.37 -8.36
N ASP A 340 19.27 -16.55 -7.75
CA ASP A 340 19.42 -16.75 -6.30
C ASP A 340 18.22 -16.37 -5.43
N VAL A 341 16.97 -16.50 -5.93
CA VAL A 341 15.79 -16.54 -5.04
C VAL A 341 15.82 -17.85 -4.24
N PRO A 342 15.89 -17.83 -2.90
CA PRO A 342 15.92 -19.06 -2.10
C PRO A 342 14.62 -19.87 -2.27
N GLU A 343 14.76 -21.18 -2.52
CA GLU A 343 13.63 -22.11 -2.51
C GLU A 343 13.18 -22.34 -1.06
N VAL A 344 12.10 -21.65 -0.70
CA VAL A 344 11.50 -21.68 0.63
C VAL A 344 10.01 -21.73 0.41
N SER A 345 9.33 -22.71 1.00
CA SER A 345 7.87 -22.75 1.01
C SER A 345 7.35 -21.68 1.96
N SER A 346 6.25 -21.02 1.60
CA SER A 346 5.46 -20.30 2.60
C SER A 346 5.11 -21.27 3.74
N PRO A 347 5.04 -20.82 5.00
CA PRO A 347 4.38 -21.60 6.04
C PRO A 347 3.00 -22.02 5.53
N GLU A 348 2.55 -23.25 5.81
CA GLU A 348 1.22 -23.71 5.40
C GLU A 348 0.18 -22.71 5.94
N ARG A 349 -0.36 -21.85 5.07
CA ARG A 349 -1.59 -21.14 5.35
C ARG A 349 -2.67 -22.15 5.05
N THR A 350 -3.21 -22.77 6.09
CA THR A 350 -4.33 -23.67 5.92
C THR A 350 -5.51 -22.82 5.45
N TYR A 351 -5.70 -22.55 4.16
CA TYR A 351 -7.02 -22.10 3.69
C TYR A 351 -8.01 -23.16 4.12
N VAL A 352 -9.04 -22.74 4.88
CA VAL A 352 -10.17 -23.52 5.39
C VAL A 352 -10.04 -25.00 5.05
N ASN A 353 -9.14 -25.70 5.75
CA ASN A 353 -9.08 -27.13 5.70
C ASN A 353 -9.52 -27.55 7.08
N THR A 354 -10.79 -27.94 7.10
CA THR A 354 -11.62 -28.17 8.26
C THR A 354 -10.93 -29.17 9.19
N GLY A 355 -10.31 -28.62 10.22
CA GLY A 355 -9.57 -29.36 11.23
C GLY A 355 -9.47 -28.51 12.50
N LEU A 356 -9.53 -29.17 13.66
CA LEU A 356 -9.32 -28.53 14.95
C LEU A 356 -7.91 -27.94 14.98
N THR A 357 -7.80 -26.61 14.92
CA THR A 357 -6.57 -25.96 15.41
C THR A 357 -6.34 -26.38 16.87
N ALA A 358 -5.08 -26.40 17.32
CA ALA A 358 -4.74 -26.83 18.69
C ALA A 358 -5.49 -26.04 19.80
N TRP A 359 -6.14 -24.93 19.44
CA TRP A 359 -6.92 -24.02 20.27
C TRP A 359 -8.32 -23.85 19.67
N ALA A 360 -9.21 -24.80 19.92
CA ALA A 360 -10.66 -24.78 19.68
C ALA A 360 -11.26 -26.05 20.32
N GLY A 361 -10.84 -26.34 21.55
CA GLY A 361 -10.96 -27.65 22.21
C GLY A 361 -12.38 -28.04 22.61
N ASP A 362 -12.47 -29.02 23.53
CA ASP A 362 -13.73 -29.60 23.98
C ASP A 362 -14.73 -28.53 24.46
N VAL A 363 -16.00 -28.76 24.12
CA VAL A 363 -17.11 -27.92 24.54
C VAL A 363 -17.39 -28.18 26.01
N HIS A 364 -17.22 -27.17 26.86
CA HIS A 364 -17.65 -27.21 28.26
C HIS A 364 -18.84 -26.27 28.44
N ASP A 365 -19.99 -26.82 28.86
CA ASP A 365 -21.26 -26.09 29.05
C ASP A 365 -21.74 -25.31 27.81
N GLY A 366 -21.54 -25.87 26.61
CA GLY A 366 -21.93 -25.23 25.36
C GLY A 366 -21.02 -24.07 24.90
N MET A 367 -19.93 -23.80 25.63
CA MET A 367 -18.92 -22.81 25.26
C MET A 367 -17.71 -23.50 24.62
N ILE A 368 -17.11 -22.85 23.64
CA ILE A 368 -15.96 -23.33 22.91
C ILE A 368 -14.71 -22.75 23.54
N ASP A 369 -13.77 -23.62 23.89
CA ASP A 369 -12.49 -23.23 24.45
C ASP A 369 -11.53 -22.76 23.35
N LEU A 370 -11.22 -21.47 23.38
CA LEU A 370 -10.33 -20.79 22.45
C LEU A 370 -8.90 -20.71 22.98
N GLY A 371 -8.60 -21.33 24.13
CA GLY A 371 -7.26 -21.46 24.71
C GLY A 371 -6.98 -20.54 25.92
N PRO A 372 -5.81 -20.68 26.58
CA PRO A 372 -5.43 -19.89 27.74
C PRO A 372 -5.24 -18.40 27.40
N ALA A 373 -5.77 -17.52 28.24
CA ALA A 373 -5.67 -16.07 28.10
C ALA A 373 -4.21 -15.57 28.05
N GLU A 374 -3.32 -16.20 28.84
CA GLU A 374 -1.90 -15.85 28.90
C GLU A 374 -1.12 -16.20 27.63
N GLY A 375 -1.63 -17.11 26.79
CA GLY A 375 -0.97 -17.48 25.53
C GLY A 375 -1.32 -16.57 24.36
N LEU A 376 -1.96 -15.43 24.61
CA LEU A 376 -2.17 -14.35 23.66
C LEU A 376 -1.68 -13.03 24.27
N ALA A 377 -0.68 -12.41 23.66
CA ALA A 377 -0.11 -11.15 24.13
C ALA A 377 -1.04 -9.98 23.81
N PRO A 378 -1.05 -8.89 24.60
CA PRO A 378 -1.75 -7.66 24.24
C PRO A 378 -1.32 -7.14 22.86
N GLY A 379 -2.26 -6.62 22.07
CA GLY A 379 -2.02 -6.14 20.70
C GLY A 379 -1.73 -7.26 19.69
N SER A 380 -2.11 -8.51 20.00
CA SER A 380 -1.89 -9.65 19.10
C SER A 380 -3.19 -10.33 18.71
N ALA A 381 -3.10 -11.12 17.63
CA ALA A 381 -4.20 -11.91 17.12
C ALA A 381 -3.77 -13.36 16.94
N ARG A 382 -4.76 -14.25 16.98
CA ARG A 382 -4.58 -15.67 16.76
C ARG A 382 -5.71 -16.22 15.92
N ARG A 383 -5.32 -17.06 14.97
CA ARG A 383 -6.26 -17.82 14.15
C ARG A 383 -6.86 -18.97 14.95
N VAL A 384 -8.17 -19.12 14.83
CA VAL A 384 -8.96 -20.20 15.43
C VAL A 384 -9.82 -20.81 14.32
N ASP A 385 -9.60 -22.07 13.99
CA ASP A 385 -10.44 -22.80 13.03
C ASP A 385 -11.30 -23.85 13.74
N ARG A 386 -12.56 -23.97 13.32
CA ARG A 386 -13.51 -24.96 13.83
C ARG A 386 -14.51 -25.37 12.76
N GLY A 387 -14.55 -26.67 12.46
CA GLY A 387 -15.43 -27.18 11.41
C GLY A 387 -15.06 -26.55 10.08
N ASP A 388 -16.05 -26.03 9.36
CA ASP A 388 -15.95 -25.28 8.09
C ASP A 388 -15.80 -23.76 8.26
N ALA A 389 -15.71 -23.27 9.50
CA ALA A 389 -15.53 -21.86 9.80
C ALA A 389 -14.14 -21.54 10.34
N THR A 390 -13.73 -20.29 10.12
CA THR A 390 -12.47 -19.73 10.61
C THR A 390 -12.74 -18.40 11.31
N TYR A 391 -12.03 -18.16 12.39
CA TYR A 391 -12.20 -17.05 13.32
C TYR A 391 -10.86 -16.43 13.67
N ALA A 392 -10.90 -15.17 14.10
CA ALA A 392 -9.74 -14.45 14.60
C ALA A 392 -10.02 -14.00 16.04
N LEU A 393 -9.22 -14.53 16.97
CA LEU A 393 -9.22 -14.12 18.37
C LEU A 393 -8.17 -13.03 18.55
N TYR A 394 -8.56 -11.91 19.15
CA TYR A 394 -7.70 -10.77 19.43
C TYR A 394 -7.57 -10.58 20.93
N ARG A 395 -6.41 -10.06 21.35
CA ARG A 395 -6.28 -9.41 22.65
C ARG A 395 -5.92 -7.96 22.44
N LEU A 396 -6.82 -7.07 22.85
CA LEU A 396 -6.65 -5.63 22.80
C LEU A 396 -5.57 -5.19 23.80
N ASP A 397 -4.88 -4.10 23.48
CA ASP A 397 -3.97 -3.48 24.44
C ASP A 397 -4.80 -2.75 25.52
N PRO A 398 -4.59 -3.04 26.82
CA PRO A 398 -5.27 -2.32 27.89
C PRO A 398 -5.09 -0.80 27.83
N GLU A 399 -3.99 -0.30 27.25
CA GLU A 399 -3.77 1.14 27.06
C GLU A 399 -4.71 1.76 26.01
N ASP A 400 -5.24 0.96 25.10
CA ASP A 400 -6.13 1.41 24.02
C ASP A 400 -7.63 1.32 24.41
N LEU A 401 -7.94 0.69 25.54
CA LEU A 401 -9.31 0.55 26.05
C LEU A 401 -9.71 1.74 26.91
N ASP A 402 -10.88 2.30 26.64
CA ASP A 402 -11.45 3.31 27.53
C ASP A 402 -11.82 2.66 28.88
N PRO A 403 -11.52 3.31 30.03
CA PRO A 403 -11.86 2.79 31.35
C PRO A 403 -13.34 2.49 31.53
N GLU A 404 -14.21 3.23 30.83
CA GLU A 404 -15.66 3.02 30.83
C GLU A 404 -16.10 1.82 29.97
N ASP A 405 -15.40 1.53 28.87
CA ASP A 405 -15.66 0.39 27.98
C ASP A 405 -15.11 -0.93 28.56
N SER A 406 -14.04 -0.87 29.37
CA SER A 406 -13.39 -2.03 29.98
C SER A 406 -14.18 -2.71 31.13
N GLY A 407 -15.42 -2.26 31.38
CA GLY A 407 -16.33 -2.86 32.35
C GLY A 407 -15.66 -3.12 33.70
N GLU A 408 -15.26 -2.05 34.42
CA GLU A 408 -14.60 -2.07 35.74
C GLU A 408 -14.00 -3.44 36.17
N GLY A 409 -12.92 -3.85 35.51
CA GLY A 409 -12.11 -4.98 35.95
C GLY A 409 -12.55 -6.37 35.50
N ASP A 410 -13.38 -6.50 34.46
CA ASP A 410 -13.58 -7.78 33.76
C ASP A 410 -12.44 -8.03 32.75
N PRO A 411 -11.48 -8.93 33.02
CA PRO A 411 -10.39 -9.21 32.10
C PRO A 411 -10.83 -9.79 30.76
N SER A 412 -12.10 -10.20 30.60
CA SER A 412 -12.62 -10.68 29.33
C SER A 412 -12.89 -9.56 28.32
N SER A 413 -13.00 -8.30 28.75
CA SER A 413 -13.16 -7.14 27.85
C SER A 413 -11.93 -6.89 26.96
N GLU A 414 -10.78 -7.43 27.34
CA GLU A 414 -9.56 -7.40 26.51
C GLU A 414 -9.65 -8.33 25.30
N PHE A 415 -10.57 -9.29 25.29
CA PHE A 415 -10.62 -10.33 24.26
C PHE A 415 -11.81 -10.13 23.33
N VAL A 416 -11.52 -10.13 22.03
CA VAL A 416 -12.52 -10.01 20.97
C VAL A 416 -12.39 -11.20 20.04
N LEU A 417 -13.52 -11.74 19.60
CA LEU A 417 -13.55 -12.78 18.58
C LEU A 417 -14.34 -12.28 17.39
N SER A 418 -13.80 -12.44 16.18
CA SER A 418 -14.49 -12.12 14.94
C SER A 418 -14.44 -13.27 13.95
N ASP A 419 -15.11 -13.07 12.82
CA ASP A 419 -14.81 -13.77 11.58
C ASP A 419 -13.31 -13.77 11.27
N GLY A 420 -12.81 -14.90 10.77
CA GLY A 420 -11.41 -15.06 10.45
C GLY A 420 -11.02 -14.37 9.15
N LEU A 421 -11.92 -14.27 8.18
CA LEU A 421 -11.65 -13.67 6.87
C LEU A 421 -12.09 -12.21 6.79
N CYS A 422 -11.28 -11.40 6.11
CA CYS A 422 -11.62 -10.03 5.76
C CYS A 422 -12.80 -10.00 4.78
N THR A 423 -13.78 -9.12 5.01
CA THR A 423 -14.94 -8.95 4.13
C THR A 423 -14.59 -8.39 2.74
N HIS A 424 -13.43 -7.75 2.60
CA HIS A 424 -12.95 -7.26 1.30
C HIS A 424 -12.33 -8.36 0.41
N GLY A 425 -11.75 -9.41 1.00
CA GLY A 425 -11.10 -10.45 0.20
C GLY A 425 -10.46 -11.56 1.03
N GLN A 426 -9.97 -12.59 0.34
CA GLN A 426 -9.40 -13.81 0.91
C GLN A 426 -8.08 -13.53 1.68
N ALA A 427 -8.20 -13.01 2.90
CA ALA A 427 -7.10 -12.73 3.81
C ALA A 427 -7.56 -12.97 5.25
N HIS A 428 -6.79 -13.76 6.00
CA HIS A 428 -7.11 -14.04 7.39
C HIS A 428 -6.70 -12.87 8.30
N LEU A 429 -7.66 -12.30 9.04
CA LEU A 429 -7.47 -11.10 9.87
C LEU A 429 -6.49 -11.32 11.03
N ALA A 430 -6.38 -12.55 11.54
CA ALA A 430 -5.38 -12.86 12.58
C ALA A 430 -3.91 -12.74 12.10
N GLU A 431 -3.65 -12.63 10.80
CA GLU A 431 -2.31 -12.34 10.28
C GLU A 431 -2.04 -10.84 10.13
N GLY A 432 -3.06 -10.02 10.44
CA GLY A 432 -3.05 -8.56 10.40
C GLY A 432 -2.39 -7.92 11.61
N ALA A 433 -2.43 -6.59 11.65
CA ALA A 433 -1.96 -5.81 12.79
C ALA A 433 -3.14 -5.46 13.72
N VAL A 434 -2.97 -5.59 15.03
CA VAL A 434 -3.96 -5.16 16.04
C VAL A 434 -3.42 -3.93 16.75
N LEU A 435 -4.14 -2.82 16.66
CA LEU A 435 -3.76 -1.56 17.32
C LEU A 435 -4.96 -0.64 17.47
N ASP A 436 -4.99 0.20 18.52
CA ASP A 436 -6.01 1.24 18.73
C ASP A 436 -7.44 0.68 18.65
N CYS A 437 -7.69 -0.48 19.27
CA CYS A 437 -8.96 -1.23 19.19
C CYS A 437 -9.42 -1.58 17.76
N MET A 438 -8.49 -1.71 16.81
CA MET A 438 -8.78 -2.08 15.42
C MET A 438 -7.92 -3.26 14.97
N VAL A 439 -8.41 -4.00 13.97
CA VAL A 439 -7.60 -4.93 13.18
C VAL A 439 -7.40 -4.38 11.78
N GLU A 440 -6.15 -4.38 11.31
CA GLU A 440 -5.78 -4.05 9.95
C GLU A 440 -5.50 -5.31 9.14
N CYS A 441 -6.28 -5.52 8.08
CA CYS A 441 -6.12 -6.62 7.14
C CYS A 441 -4.68 -6.68 6.61
N PRO A 442 -4.01 -7.84 6.64
CA PRO A 442 -2.62 -7.98 6.24
C PRO A 442 -2.38 -7.80 4.73
N LYS A 443 -3.45 -7.83 3.93
CA LYS A 443 -3.37 -7.77 2.47
C LYS A 443 -3.34 -6.33 1.95
N HIS A 444 -4.32 -5.52 2.37
CA HIS A 444 -4.55 -4.17 1.83
C HIS A 444 -4.82 -3.12 2.89
N ASN A 445 -4.48 -3.43 4.14
CA ASN A 445 -4.59 -2.48 5.24
C ASN A 445 -6.05 -2.01 5.48
N GLY A 446 -7.07 -2.71 4.99
CA GLY A 446 -8.47 -2.44 5.36
C GLY A 446 -8.65 -2.60 6.88
N CYS A 447 -9.41 -1.72 7.54
CA CYS A 447 -9.53 -1.73 9.00
C CYS A 447 -10.94 -2.04 9.47
N PHE A 448 -11.04 -2.70 10.61
CA PHE A 448 -12.29 -2.94 11.32
C PHE A 448 -12.15 -2.51 12.78
N ASP A 449 -13.16 -1.87 13.34
CA ASP A 449 -13.25 -1.62 14.79
C ASP A 449 -13.54 -2.95 15.50
N LEU A 450 -12.71 -3.33 16.46
CA LEU A 450 -12.85 -4.59 17.19
C LEU A 450 -13.91 -4.51 18.31
N ARG A 451 -14.50 -3.35 18.57
CA ARG A 451 -15.60 -3.18 19.53
C ARG A 451 -16.96 -3.27 18.85
N THR A 452 -17.05 -2.83 17.60
CA THR A 452 -18.32 -2.74 16.85
C THR A 452 -18.39 -3.64 15.61
N GLY A 453 -17.24 -4.06 15.08
CA GLY A 453 -17.12 -4.79 13.82
C GLY A 453 -17.18 -3.89 12.57
N GLU A 454 -17.41 -2.59 12.73
CA GLU A 454 -17.56 -1.66 11.61
C GLU A 454 -16.28 -1.53 10.78
N ALA A 455 -16.43 -1.48 9.45
CA ALA A 455 -15.32 -1.19 8.57
C ALA A 455 -14.92 0.29 8.68
N LEU A 456 -13.68 0.56 9.10
CA LEU A 456 -13.17 1.90 9.38
C LEU A 456 -12.28 2.46 8.26
N ARG A 457 -11.67 1.60 7.45
CA ARG A 457 -10.74 2.00 6.40
C ARG A 457 -10.89 1.12 5.18
N TYR A 458 -11.01 1.78 4.04
CA TYR A 458 -10.97 1.13 2.73
C TYR A 458 -9.69 0.29 2.57
N PRO A 459 -9.76 -0.82 1.84
CA PRO A 459 -10.88 -1.19 0.96
C PRO A 459 -12.01 -1.97 1.65
N ALA A 460 -11.95 -2.20 2.97
CA ALA A 460 -13.07 -2.77 3.70
C ALA A 460 -14.27 -1.81 3.72
N THR A 461 -15.44 -2.32 3.35
CA THR A 461 -16.72 -1.58 3.31
C THR A 461 -17.83 -2.25 4.10
N GLU A 462 -17.78 -3.57 4.24
CA GLU A 462 -18.77 -4.35 4.98
C GLU A 462 -18.23 -4.72 6.36
N PRO A 463 -19.05 -4.67 7.42
CA PRO A 463 -18.60 -4.99 8.78
C PRO A 463 -18.26 -6.48 8.95
N ILE A 464 -17.35 -6.78 9.86
CA ILE A 464 -17.10 -8.16 10.33
C ILE A 464 -18.08 -8.50 11.46
N THR A 465 -18.43 -9.78 11.60
CA THR A 465 -19.22 -10.21 12.75
C THR A 465 -18.31 -10.41 13.96
N LEU A 466 -18.73 -9.87 15.11
CA LEU A 466 -18.12 -10.11 16.41
C LEU A 466 -18.93 -11.15 17.18
N TYR A 467 -18.24 -11.90 18.04
CA TYR A 467 -18.79 -12.98 18.85
C TYR A 467 -18.50 -12.73 20.33
N ASP A 468 -19.44 -13.13 21.20
CA ASP A 468 -19.27 -13.00 22.64
C ASP A 468 -18.09 -13.83 23.14
N VAL A 469 -17.23 -13.21 23.94
CA VAL A 469 -16.10 -13.86 24.61
C VAL A 469 -16.28 -13.75 26.11
N THR A 470 -15.83 -14.76 26.85
CA THR A 470 -15.80 -14.75 28.31
C THR A 470 -14.54 -15.46 28.80
N LEU A 471 -14.06 -15.12 29.99
CA LEU A 471 -12.99 -15.86 30.64
C LEU A 471 -13.55 -16.88 31.65
N ARG A 472 -13.07 -18.12 31.57
CA ARG A 472 -13.38 -19.18 32.55
C ARG A 472 -12.10 -19.89 32.94
N ASN A 473 -11.74 -19.83 34.23
CA ASN A 473 -10.55 -20.50 34.78
C ASN A 473 -9.26 -20.16 33.99
N GLY A 474 -9.07 -18.90 33.62
CA GLY A 474 -7.90 -18.43 32.85
C GLY A 474 -7.92 -18.80 31.36
N ARG A 475 -9.06 -19.29 30.83
CA ARG A 475 -9.24 -19.65 29.42
C ARG A 475 -10.28 -18.77 28.76
N VAL A 476 -10.01 -18.43 27.51
CA VAL A 476 -10.91 -17.67 26.65
C VAL A 476 -11.94 -18.62 26.06
N VAL A 477 -13.22 -18.32 26.26
CA VAL A 477 -14.33 -19.15 25.77
C VAL A 477 -15.37 -18.33 25.02
N SER A 478 -16.05 -18.92 24.05
CA SER A 478 -17.10 -18.24 23.27
C SER A 478 -18.29 -19.15 22.95
N ARG A 479 -19.50 -18.57 22.82
CA ARG A 479 -20.65 -19.25 22.20
C ARG A 479 -20.64 -18.98 20.70
N LEU A 480 -19.87 -19.75 19.94
CA LEU A 480 -20.03 -19.71 18.48
C LEU A 480 -21.39 -20.33 18.17
N ALA A 481 -22.35 -19.50 17.77
CA ALA A 481 -23.54 -20.04 17.11
C ALA A 481 -23.06 -20.70 15.80
N PRO A 482 -23.57 -21.90 15.44
CA PRO A 482 -23.34 -22.42 14.10
C PRO A 482 -23.90 -21.40 13.12
N ARG A 483 -23.04 -20.86 12.26
CA ARG A 483 -23.51 -20.09 11.11
C ARG A 483 -24.15 -21.07 10.13
N ASP A 484 -25.29 -20.70 9.57
CA ASP A 484 -25.70 -21.31 8.32
C ASP A 484 -24.59 -21.04 7.30
N PRO A 485 -24.16 -22.06 6.53
CA PRO A 485 -23.10 -21.88 5.55
C PRO A 485 -23.50 -20.76 4.59
N VAL A 486 -22.61 -19.78 4.44
CA VAL A 486 -22.77 -18.68 3.49
C VAL A 486 -22.92 -19.31 2.10
N THR A 487 -24.09 -19.14 1.49
CA THR A 487 -24.44 -19.67 0.15
C THR A 487 -23.72 -18.93 -0.97
#